data_AF-A0A658BSZ7-F1
#
_entry.id   AF-A0A658BSZ7-F1
#
_cell.length_a   1.000
_cell.length_b   1.000
_cell.length_c   1.000
_cell.angle_alpha   90.00
_cell.angle_beta   90.00
_cell.angle_gamma   90.00
#
_symmetry.space_group_name_H-M   'P 1'
#
loop_
_entity.id
_entity.type
_entity.pdbx_description
1 polymer ?
#
loop_
_entity_poly.entity_id
_entity_poly.type
_entity_poly.pdbx_seq_one_letter_code
_entity_poly.pdbx_strand_id
1 'polypeptide(L)' 'WLKARDPESGVRDFEALDQLARLQGLVLQQDIAMPANNRTLVWQKMDRA' A
#
# COMPACT_ATOMS: atom_id res chain seq x y z
N TRP A 1 8.97 -11.71 13.03
CA TRP A 1 8.69 -13.03 12.43
C TRP A 1 8.73 -13.00 10.91
N LEU A 2 7.93 -12.19 10.20
CA LEU A 2 7.93 -12.14 8.72
C LEU A 2 9.31 -11.81 8.09
N LYS A 3 9.93 -10.69 8.48
CA LYS A 3 11.31 -10.32 8.03
C LYS A 3 12.38 -11.35 8.36
N ALA A 4 12.17 -12.15 9.41
CA ALA A 4 13.11 -13.21 9.81
C ALA A 4 12.94 -14.48 8.97
N ARG A 5 11.78 -14.66 8.33
CA ARG A 5 11.49 -15.76 7.42
C ARG A 5 11.85 -15.41 5.98
N ASP A 6 11.56 -14.17 5.59
CA ASP A 6 11.93 -13.59 4.31
C ASP A 6 12.16 -12.07 4.52
N PRO A 7 13.37 -11.55 4.29
CA PRO A 7 13.70 -10.14 4.46
C PRO A 7 12.77 -9.19 3.69
N GLU A 8 12.24 -9.61 2.53
CA GLU A 8 11.34 -8.82 1.69
C GLU A 8 9.88 -8.83 2.19
N SER A 9 9.53 -9.79 3.05
CA SER A 9 8.18 -9.97 3.60
C SER A 9 7.85 -9.03 4.78
N GLY A 10 8.59 -7.93 4.94
CA GLY A 10 8.28 -6.91 5.94
C GLY A 10 6.97 -6.16 5.66
N VAL A 11 6.33 -5.66 6.73
CA VAL A 11 5.26 -4.65 6.58
C VAL A 11 5.83 -3.48 5.79
N ARG A 12 5.26 -3.21 4.62
CA ARG A 12 5.64 -2.09 3.77
C ARG A 12 5.09 -0.82 4.39
N ASP A 13 5.93 0.19 4.51
CA ASP A 13 5.50 1.50 4.98
C ASP A 13 4.39 2.03 4.06
N PHE A 14 3.30 2.51 4.65
CA PHE A 14 2.20 3.11 3.90
C PHE A 14 2.71 4.23 3.00
N GLU A 15 3.63 5.05 3.49
CA GLU A 15 4.19 6.17 2.73
C GLU A 15 4.96 5.68 1.50
N ALA A 16 5.74 4.61 1.64
CA ALA A 16 6.47 4.01 0.53
C ALA A 16 5.53 3.40 -0.53
N LEU A 17 4.44 2.76 -0.09
CA LEU A 17 3.41 2.23 -0.99
C LEU A 17 2.67 3.35 -1.73
N ASP A 18 2.27 4.41 -1.02
CA ASP A 18 1.54 5.52 -1.62
C ASP A 18 2.43 6.31 -2.59
N GLN A 19 3.70 6.53 -2.25
CA GLN A 19 4.66 7.13 -3.17
C GLN A 19 4.83 6.30 -4.45
N LEU A 20 4.99 4.97 -4.32
CA LEU A 20 5.08 4.08 -5.47
C LEU A 20 3.82 4.14 -6.35
N ALA A 21 2.63 4.14 -5.73
CA ALA A 21 1.37 4.24 -6.44
C ALA A 21 1.25 5.56 -7.22
N ARG A 22 1.58 6.69 -6.59
CA ARG A 22 1.58 8.02 -7.24
C ARG A 22 2.52 8.09 -8.43
N LEU A 23 3.71 7.49 -8.34
CA LEU A 23 4.65 7.40 -9.48
C LEU A 23 4.07 6.65 -10.68
N GLN A 24 3.10 5.75 -10.44
CA GLN A 24 2.39 5.01 -11.49
C GLN A 24 1.09 5.69 -11.94
N GLY A 25 0.80 6.91 -11.48
CA GLY A 25 -0.43 7.64 -11.80
C GLY A 25 -1.68 7.08 -11.12
N LEU A 26 -1.49 6.38 -10.00
CA LEU A 26 -2.57 5.89 -9.15
C LEU A 26 -2.78 6.87 -7.97
N VAL A 27 -4.03 7.04 -7.55
CA VAL A 27 -4.40 7.89 -6.41
C VAL A 27 -5.11 7.03 -5.37
N LEU A 28 -4.73 7.19 -4.10
CA LEU A 28 -5.35 6.47 -3.00
C LEU A 28 -6.81 6.92 -2.85
N GLN A 29 -7.73 5.96 -2.93
CA GLN A 29 -9.16 6.20 -2.78
C GLN A 29 -9.66 5.79 -1.40
N GLN A 30 -9.14 4.69 -0.84
CA GLN A 30 -9.60 4.16 0.45
C GLN A 30 -8.45 3.59 1.27
N ASP A 31 -8.50 3.84 2.58
CA ASP A 31 -7.73 3.16 3.61
C ASP A 31 -8.71 2.55 4.60
N ILE A 32 -8.79 1.22 4.63
CA ILE A 32 -9.75 0.46 5.43
C ILE A 32 -8.97 -0.28 6.52
N ALA A 33 -9.17 0.11 7.77
CA ALA A 33 -8.61 -0.57 8.93
C ALA A 33 -9.24 -1.97 9.12
N MET A 34 -8.40 -2.95 9.44
CA MET A 34 -8.80 -4.35 9.67
C MET A 34 -8.24 -4.84 11.02
N PRO A 35 -8.80 -5.93 11.59
CA PRO A 35 -8.30 -6.50 12.83
C PRO A 35 -6.82 -6.88 12.78
N ALA A 36 -6.18 -6.95 13.95
CA ALA A 36 -4.76 -7.33 14.10
C ALA A 36 -3.77 -6.42 13.36
N ASN A 37 -4.01 -5.09 13.38
CA ASN A 37 -3.16 -4.08 12.74
C ASN A 37 -2.98 -4.28 11.22
N ASN A 38 -4.01 -4.82 10.58
CA ASN A 38 -4.06 -4.95 9.13
C ASN A 38 -4.77 -3.74 8.51
N ARG A 39 -4.49 -3.49 7.23
CA ARG A 39 -5.17 -2.46 6.44
C ARG A 39 -5.35 -2.91 5.00
N THR A 40 -6.46 -2.51 4.39
CA THR A 40 -6.71 -2.66 2.96
C THR A 40 -6.63 -1.28 2.33
N LEU A 41 -5.71 -1.11 1.38
CA LEU A 41 -5.49 0.14 0.65
C LEU A 41 -5.99 -0.04 -0.78
N VAL A 42 -6.82 0.88 -1.25
CA VAL A 42 -7.40 0.86 -2.60
C VAL A 42 -6.93 2.09 -3.34
N TRP A 43 -6.20 1.90 -4.44
CA TRP A 43 -5.85 2.97 -5.37
C TRP A 43 -6.62 2.82 -6.68
N GLN A 44 -6.90 3.95 -7.33
CA GLN A 44 -7.51 4.00 -8.64
C GLN A 44 -6.60 4.74 -9.62
N LYS A 45 -6.53 4.26 -10.85
CA LYS A 45 -5.85 4.96 -11.94
C LYS A 45 -6.62 6.20 -12.31
N MET A 46 -5.94 7.35 -12.34
CA MET A 46 -6.54 8.51 -12.96
C MET A 46 -6.64 8.26 -14.46
N ASP A 47 -7.87 8.22 -14.98
CA ASP A 47 -8.07 8.27 -16.42
C ASP A 47 -7.52 9.60 -16.93
N ARG A 48 -6.50 9.52 -17.79
CA ARG A 48 -6.04 10.69 -18.55
C ARG A 48 -7.15 11.04 -19.53
N ALA A 49 -7.82 12.16 -19.29
CA ALA A 49 -8.59 12.86 -20.32
C ALA A 49 -7.67 13.37 -21.43
#